data_AF-A0A9D9FWS2-F1
#
_entry.id   AF-A0A9D9FWS2-F1
#
_cell.length_a   1.000
_cell.length_b   1.000
_cell.length_c   1.000
_cell.angle_alpha   90.00
_cell.angle_beta   90.00
_cell.angle_gamma   90.00
#
_symmetry.space_group_name_H-M   'P 1'
#
loop_
_entity.id
_entity.type
_entity.pdbx_description
1 polymer ?
#
loop_
_entity_poly.entity_id
_entity_poly.type
_entity_poly.pdbx_seq_one_letter_code
_entity_poly.pdbx_strand_id
1 'polypeptide(L)' 'LKGIPAKINLIPFNPWPGSEYECSDWERIEEFADIVNRAGYASPIRTPRGRDIFAACGQLKSASERMRKKDREALAAS' A
#
# COMPACT_ATOMS: atom_id res chain seq x y z
N LEU A 1 -12.81 -6.52 14.73
CA LEU A 1 -13.25 -5.12 14.85
C LEU A 1 -14.51 -4.94 15.69
N LYS A 2 -15.38 -5.95 15.85
CA LYS A 2 -16.59 -5.84 16.69
C LYS A 2 -16.26 -5.26 18.08
N GLY A 3 -16.92 -4.16 18.45
CA GLY A 3 -16.70 -3.45 19.70
C GLY A 3 -15.56 -2.42 19.67
N ILE A 4 -14.83 -2.29 18.56
CA ILE A 4 -13.78 -1.29 18.38
C ILE A 4 -14.29 -0.23 17.39
N PRO A 5 -14.46 1.03 17.82
CA PRO A 5 -14.76 2.13 16.91
C PRO A 5 -13.63 2.27 15.89
N ALA A 6 -13.91 2.05 14.61
CA ALA A 6 -12.92 2.07 13.56
C ALA A 6 -13.49 2.60 12.24
N LYS A 7 -12.60 3.12 11.39
CA LYS A 7 -12.85 3.40 9.98
C LYS A 7 -11.94 2.51 9.15
N ILE A 8 -12.46 1.91 8.09
CA ILE A 8 -11.73 0.95 7.27
C ILE A 8 -11.45 1.61 5.92
N ASN A 9 -10.20 1.97 5.64
CA ASN A 9 -9.85 2.54 4.34
C ASN A 9 -9.45 1.42 3.38
N LEU A 10 -10.19 1.25 2.29
CA LEU A 10 -9.83 0.30 1.25
C LEU A 10 -8.80 0.93 0.31
N ILE A 11 -7.73 0.18 0.03
CA ILE A 11 -6.65 0.61 -0.87
C ILE A 11 -6.61 -0.40 -2.01
N PRO A 12 -7.05 -0.02 -3.23
CA PRO A 12 -6.81 -0.82 -4.42
C PRO A 12 -5.30 -1.08 -4.55
N PHE A 13 -4.91 -2.34 -4.72
CA PHE A 13 -3.51 -2.73 -4.75
C PHE A 13 -2.78 -2.04 -5.91
N ASN A 14 -1.56 -1.56 -5.64
CA ASN A 14 -0.68 -0.96 -6.65
C ASN A 14 0.43 -1.96 -6.96
N PRO A 15 0.35 -2.72 -8.07
CA PRO A 15 1.36 -3.73 -8.38
C PRO A 15 2.72 -3.07 -8.66
N TRP A 16 3.78 -3.83 -8.44
CA TRP A 16 5.16 -3.44 -8.77
C TRP A 16 5.89 -4.61 -9.41
N PRO A 17 7.02 -4.40 -10.12
CA PRO A 17 7.75 -5.49 -10.75
C PRO A 17 8.12 -6.59 -9.75
N GLY A 18 7.64 -7.81 -10.00
CA GLY A 18 7.85 -8.97 -9.14
C GLY A 18 6.85 -9.12 -7.99
N SER A 19 5.79 -8.31 -7.90
CA SER A 19 4.69 -8.59 -6.97
C SER A 19 3.91 -9.83 -7.42
N GLU A 20 3.62 -10.74 -6.48
CA GLU A 20 2.86 -11.98 -6.75
C GLU A 20 1.34 -11.75 -6.81
N TYR A 21 0.88 -10.56 -6.40
CA TYR A 21 -0.54 -10.23 -6.31
C TYR A 21 -0.97 -9.23 -7.38
N GLU A 22 -2.26 -9.22 -7.65
CA GLU A 22 -2.92 -8.28 -8.55
C GLU A 22 -3.97 -7.44 -7.81
N CYS A 23 -4.34 -6.31 -8.41
CA CYS A 23 -5.44 -5.51 -7.90
C CYS A 23 -6.75 -6.23 -8.18
N SER A 24 -7.61 -6.32 -7.15
CA SER A 24 -8.98 -6.78 -7.34
C SER A 24 -9.73 -5.91 -8.35
N ASP A 25 -10.67 -6.51 -9.06
CA ASP A 25 -11.58 -5.79 -9.95
C ASP A 25 -12.37 -4.73 -9.20
N TRP A 26 -12.75 -3.66 -9.90
CA TRP A 26 -13.42 -2.53 -9.28
C TRP A 26 -14.75 -2.92 -8.62
N GLU A 27 -15.56 -3.73 -9.31
CA GLU A 27 -16.84 -4.24 -8.81
C GLU A 27 -16.68 -5.03 -7.52
N ARG A 28 -15.61 -5.84 -7.42
CA ARG A 28 -15.26 -6.62 -6.22
C ARG A 28 -14.89 -5.72 -5.05
N ILE A 29 -14.17 -4.61 -5.31
CA ILE A 29 -13.77 -3.64 -4.29
C ILE A 29 -15.02 -2.90 -3.77
N GLU A 30 -15.92 -2.50 -4.66
CA GLU A 30 -17.20 -1.85 -4.30
C GLU A 30 -18.08 -2.78 -3.48
N GLU A 31 -18.27 -4.02 -3.91
CA GLU A 31 -19.04 -5.01 -3.15
C GLU A 31 -18.47 -5.22 -1.73
N PHE A 32 -17.14 -5.30 -1.62
CA PHE A 32 -16.49 -5.42 -0.32
C PHE A 32 -16.68 -4.16 0.54
N ALA A 33 -16.58 -2.96 -0.06
CA ALA A 33 -16.86 -1.71 0.64
C ALA A 33 -18.28 -1.69 1.19
N ASP A 34 -19.26 -2.14 0.41
CA ASP A 34 -20.66 -2.20 0.83
C ASP A 34 -20.89 -3.19 1.96
N ILE A 35 -20.25 -4.37 1.91
CA ILE A 35 -20.29 -5.34 3.02
C ILE A 35 -19.80 -4.69 4.32
N VAL A 36 -18.68 -3.98 4.25
CA VAL A 36 -18.07 -3.34 5.42
C VAL A 36 -18.91 -2.17 5.94
N ASN A 37 -19.46 -1.35 5.03
CA ASN A 37 -20.40 -0.28 5.38
C ASN A 37 -21.66 -0.82 6.05
N ARG A 38 -22.26 -1.90 5.52
CA ARG A 38 -23.43 -2.58 6.15
C ARG A 38 -23.12 -3.13 7.53
N ALA A 39 -21.87 -3.51 7.81
CA ALA A 39 -21.43 -3.93 9.13
C ALA A 39 -21.23 -2.76 10.13
N GLY A 40 -21.50 -1.51 9.71
CA GLY A 40 -21.44 -0.31 10.54
C GLY A 40 -20.10 0.42 10.54
N TYR A 41 -19.18 0.07 9.63
CA TYR A 41 -17.87 0.73 9.53
C TYR A 41 -17.79 1.57 8.26
N ALA A 42 -17.49 2.87 8.40
CA ALA A 42 -17.23 3.71 7.23
C ALA A 42 -16.07 3.14 6.41
N SER A 43 -16.36 2.82 5.14
CA SER A 43 -15.45 2.08 4.26
C SER A 43 -15.12 2.81 2.94
N PRO A 44 -14.45 3.98 2.97
CA PRO A 44 -14.09 4.68 1.74
C PRO A 44 -13.02 3.91 0.95
N ILE A 45 -13.15 3.94 -0.38
CA ILE A 45 -12.14 3.43 -1.32
C ILE A 45 -11.20 4.58 -1.68
N ARG A 46 -9.89 4.38 -1.48
CA ARG A 46 -8.88 5.38 -1.85
C ARG A 46 -8.62 5.35 -3.34
N THR A 47 -8.74 6.52 -3.98
CA THR A 47 -8.28 6.71 -5.35
C THR A 47 -6.76 6.56 -5.43
N PRO A 48 -6.22 5.64 -6.24
CA PRO A 48 -4.78 5.54 -6.45
C PRO A 48 -4.23 6.84 -7.04
N ARG A 49 -3.08 7.31 -6.52
CA ARG A 49 -2.35 8.47 -7.04
C ARG A 49 -0.88 8.10 -7.23
N GLY A 50 -0.25 8.58 -8.31
CA GLY A 50 1.17 8.37 -8.59
C GLY A 50 1.53 6.94 -9.02
N ARG A 51 0.58 6.14 -9.50
CA ARG A 51 0.83 4.76 -9.96
C ARG A 51 1.68 4.72 -11.23
N ASP A 52 1.47 5.70 -12.10
CA ASP A 52 2.20 5.96 -13.34
C ASP A 52 3.69 6.27 -13.12
N ILE A 53 4.04 6.79 -11.95
CA ILE A 53 5.42 7.14 -11.56
C ILE A 53 5.97 6.25 -10.43
N PHE A 54 5.38 5.08 -10.18
CA PHE A 54 5.76 4.15 -9.09
C PHE A 54 5.83 4.81 -7.70
N ALA A 55 4.99 5.82 -7.45
CA ALA A 55 4.92 6.56 -6.19
C ALA A 55 3.62 6.29 -5.40
N ALA A 56 2.76 5.39 -5.88
CA ALA A 56 1.58 5.01 -5.13
C ALA A 56 1.96 4.25 -3.84
N CYS A 57 1.02 4.18 -2.89
CA CYS A 57 1.24 3.45 -1.65
C CYS A 57 1.73 2.02 -1.92
N GLY A 58 2.87 1.64 -1.34
CA GLY A 58 3.52 0.34 -1.51
C GLY A 58 4.59 0.28 -2.60
N GLN A 59 4.64 1.24 -3.54
CA GLN A 59 5.59 1.23 -4.66
C GLN A 59 6.91 1.95 -4.39
N LEU A 60 7.00 2.72 -3.30
CA LEU A 60 8.21 3.46 -2.93
C LEU A 60 9.35 2.52 -2.53
N LYS A 61 10.13 2.09 -3.50
CA LYS A 61 11.38 1.34 -3.34
C LYS A 61 12.50 2.15 -3.98
N SER A 62 13.56 2.43 -3.22
CA SER A 62 14.76 3.05 -3.77
C SER A 62 15.57 2.00 -4.53
N ALA A 63 16.07 2.34 -5.72
CA ALA A 63 17.12 1.58 -6.39
C ALA A 63 18.47 1.67 -5.65
N SER A 64 18.58 2.56 -4.66
CA SER A 64 19.77 2.67 -3.83
C SER A 64 19.94 1.42 -2.98
N GLU A 65 21.05 0.71 -3.19
CA GLU A 65 21.52 -0.26 -2.22
C GLU A 65 21.91 0.48 -0.94
N ARG A 66 21.22 0.18 0.15
CA ARG A 66 21.57 0.74 1.45
C ARG A 66 22.82 0.01 1.94
N MET A 67 23.98 0.64 1.78
CA MET A 67 25.23 0.16 2.37
C MET A 67 25.03 -0.14 3.86
N ARG A 68 25.60 -1.25 4.33
CA ARG A 68 25.58 -1.56 5.76
C ARG A 68 26.35 -0.46 6.50
N LYS A 69 25.93 -0.18 7.73
CA LYS A 69 26.50 0.89 8.55
C LYS A 69 28.04 0.81 8.62
N LYS A 70 28.58 -0.40 8.80
CA LYS A 70 30.01 -0.68 8.84
C LYS A 70 30.74 -0.24 7.56
N ASP A 71 30.17 -0.52 6.39
CA ASP A 71 30.79 -0.21 5.10
C ASP A 71 30.80 1.30 4.85
N ARG A 72 29.73 1.99 5.26
CA ARG A 72 29.66 3.47 5.19
C ARG A 72 30.66 4.13 6.14
N GLU A 73 30.81 3.61 7.34
CA GLU A 73 31.75 4.14 8.34
C GLU A 73 33.20 3.95 7.91
N ALA A 74 33.53 2.81 7.29
CA ALA A 74 34.84 2.57 6.71
C ALA A 74 35.16 3.54 5.56
N LEU A 75 34.20 3.77 4.65
CA LEU A 75 34.37 4.74 3.55
C LEU A 75 34.53 6.18 4.05
N ALA A 76 33.82 6.58 5.11
CA ALA A 76 33.91 7.93 5.66
C ALA A 76 35.20 8.20 6.47
N ALA A 77 35.87 7.13 6.91
CA ALA A 77 37.18 7.19 7.56
C ALA A 77 38.36 7.12 6.57
N SER A 78 38.05 6.99 5.27
CA SER A 78 39.01 7.04 4.15
C SER A 78 39.16 8.48 3.65
#